data_AF-A0A397SX84-F1
#
_entry.id   AF-A0A397SX84-F1
#
_cell.length_a   1.000
_cell.length_b   1.000
_cell.length_c   1.000
_cell.angle_alpha   90.00
_cell.angle_beta   90.00
_cell.angle_gamma   90.00
#
_symmetry.space_group_name_H-M   'P 1'
#
loop_
_entity.id
_entity.type
_entity.pdbx_description
1 polymer ?
#
loop_
_entity_poly.entity_id
_entity_poly.type
_entity_poly.pdbx_seq_one_letter_code
_entity_poly.pdbx_strand_id
1 'polypeptide(L)' 'FFIDRTGGTKKTFLYNILLSTVTSSGDIAVTIASFKIATLLMMGSRTTHSRFKILLKLNKSSICNI' A
#
# COMPACT_ATOMS: atom_id res chain seq x y z
N PHE A 1 -1.46 -6.78 13.93
CA PHE A 1 -2.36 -5.67 14.30
C PHE A 1 -3.05 -5.15 13.04
N PHE A 2 -4.31 -4.71 13.13
CA PHE A 2 -5.06 -4.11 12.01
C PHE A 2 -5.61 -2.75 12.47
N ILE A 3 -5.30 -1.68 11.74
CA ILE A 3 -5.73 -0.31 12.08
C ILE A 3 -6.84 0.08 11.10
N ASP A 4 -8.09 0.02 11.57
CA ASP A 4 -9.26 0.47 10.83
C ASP A 4 -9.94 1.67 11.49
N ARG A 5 -10.55 2.53 10.67
CA ARG A 5 -11.12 3.85 11.02
C ARG A 5 -12.01 4.34 9.88
N THR A 6 -13.01 5.14 10.17
CA THR A 6 -13.92 5.66 9.15
C THR A 6 -13.22 6.61 8.17
N GLY A 7 -13.76 6.73 6.95
CA GLY A 7 -13.19 7.58 5.89
C GLY A 7 -13.00 9.04 6.33
N GLY A 8 -11.98 9.72 5.77
CA GLY A 8 -11.64 11.10 6.13
C GLY A 8 -10.70 11.25 7.33
N THR A 9 -10.33 10.14 7.96
CA THR A 9 -9.33 10.17 9.01
C THR A 9 -7.93 9.89 8.49
N LYS A 10 -6.94 10.62 9.04
CA LYS A 10 -5.52 10.62 8.67
C LYS A 10 -4.78 9.29 8.90
N LYS A 11 -5.37 8.13 8.57
CA LYS A 11 -4.76 6.79 8.68
C LYS A 11 -3.42 6.72 7.95
N THR A 12 -3.36 7.29 6.74
CA THR A 12 -2.14 7.35 5.94
C THR A 12 -1.01 8.05 6.68
N PHE A 13 -1.31 9.14 7.38
CA PHE A 13 -0.34 9.86 8.20
C PHE A 13 0.18 9.00 9.36
N LEU A 14 -0.71 8.25 10.01
CA LEU A 14 -0.34 7.35 11.09
C LEU A 14 0.58 6.22 10.60
N TYR A 15 0.26 5.61 9.46
CA TYR A 15 1.13 4.61 8.84
C TYR A 15 2.49 5.21 8.42
N ASN A 16 2.53 6.45 7.95
CA ASN A 16 3.79 7.14 7.61
C ASN A 16 4.64 7.41 8.86
N ILE A 17 4.03 7.81 9.98
CA ILE A 17 4.75 7.98 11.25
C ILE A 17 5.31 6.63 11.70
N LEU A 18 4.47 5.60 11.71
CA LEU A 18 4.88 4.27 12.18
C LEU A 18 5.99 3.69 11.30
N LEU A 19 5.90 3.91 9.99
CA LEU A 19 6.95 3.56 9.05
C LEU A 19 8.24 4.29 9.38
N SER A 20 8.18 5.62 9.52
CA SER A 20 9.33 6.47 9.84
C SER A 20 10.00 6.05 11.14
N THR A 21 9.22 5.78 12.19
CA THR A 21 9.74 5.36 13.49
C THR A 21 10.51 4.04 13.37
N VAL A 22 9.94 3.04 12.69
CA VAL A 22 10.60 1.73 12.53
C VAL A 22 11.87 1.87 11.68
N THR A 23 11.81 2.63 10.58
CA THR A 23 13.02 2.88 9.76
C THR A 23 14.09 3.67 10.52
N SER A 24 13.69 4.60 11.39
CA SER A 24 14.63 5.39 12.20
C SER A 24 15.31 4.57 13.29
N SER A 25 14.66 3.50 13.75
CA SER A 25 15.23 2.52 14.66
C SER A 25 16.23 1.57 13.99
N GLY A 26 16.43 1.67 12.67
CA GLY A 26 17.30 0.79 11.90
C GLY A 26 16.65 -0.53 11.47
N ASP A 27 15.37 -0.72 11.77
CA ASP A 27 14.63 -1.93 11.41
C ASP A 27 14.10 -1.86 9.97
N ILE A 28 13.91 -3.04 9.38
CA ILE A 28 13.39 -3.16 8.01
C ILE A 28 11.86 -3.04 8.04
N ALA A 29 11.37 -1.87 7.64
CA ALA A 29 9.95 -1.63 7.48
C ALA A 29 9.52 -1.72 6.01
N VAL A 30 8.39 -2.38 5.79
CA VAL A 30 7.88 -2.70 4.45
C VAL A 30 6.45 -2.20 4.33
N THR A 31 6.20 -1.27 3.39
CA THR A 31 4.86 -0.78 3.10
C THR A 31 4.39 -1.18 1.71
N ILE A 32 3.14 -1.64 1.66
CA ILE A 32 2.46 -2.11 0.46
C ILE A 32 1.11 -1.42 0.41
N ALA A 33 0.82 -0.76 -0.69
CA ALA A 33 -0.50 -0.19 -0.96
C ALA A 33 -1.16 -0.93 -2.13
N SER A 34 -2.47 -1.21 -2.01
CA SER A 34 -3.25 -1.86 -3.07
C SER A 34 -3.54 -0.93 -4.25
N PHE A 35 -3.59 0.39 -4.02
CA PHE A 35 -3.90 1.40 -5.03
C PHE A 35 -2.72 2.33 -5.31
N LYS A 36 -2.58 2.77 -6.56
CA LYS A 36 -1.57 3.78 -6.96
C LYS A 36 -1.73 5.10 -6.21
N ILE A 37 -2.96 5.55 -5.97
CA ILE A 37 -3.22 6.79 -5.22
C ILE A 37 -2.77 6.63 -3.76
N ALA A 38 -3.01 5.45 -3.17
CA ALA A 38 -2.52 5.15 -1.83
C ALA A 38 -0.99 5.12 -1.77
N THR A 39 -0.31 4.65 -2.82
CA THR A 39 1.16 4.71 -2.85
C THR A 39 1.71 6.13 -2.91
N LEU A 40 0.99 7.06 -3.56
CA LEU A 40 1.39 8.46 -3.60
C LEU A 40 1.27 9.13 -2.22
N LEU A 41 0.29 8.70 -1.42
CA LEU A 41 0.05 9.23 -0.08
C LEU A 41 0.95 8.59 1.00
N MET A 42 1.43 7.36 0.76
CA MET A 42 2.29 6.62 1.69
C MET A 42 3.77 6.71 1.27
N MET A 43 4.58 7.35 2.11
CA MET A 43 5.99 7.62 1.80
C MET A 43 6.78 6.30 1.67
N GLY A 44 7.50 6.11 0.55
CA GLY A 44 8.33 4.92 0.31
C GLY A 44 7.56 3.63 -0.02
N SER A 45 6.23 3.68 -0.15
CA SER A 45 5.43 2.50 -0.47
C SER A 45 5.49 2.13 -1.95
N ARG A 46 5.43 0.82 -2.24
CA ARG A 46 5.26 0.30 -3.60
C ARG A 46 3.89 -0.34 -3.72
N THR A 47 3.33 -0.35 -4.93
CA THR A 47 2.05 -1.03 -5.14
C THR A 47 2.24 -2.53 -4.91
N THR A 48 1.23 -3.21 -4.36
CA THR A 48 1.26 -4.68 -4.21
C THR A 48 1.64 -5.35 -5.53
N HIS A 49 1.09 -4.84 -6.63
CA HIS A 49 1.37 -5.33 -7.98
C HIS A 49 2.84 -5.19 -8.38
N SER A 50 3.48 -4.03 -8.10
CA SER A 50 4.91 -3.83 -8.39
C SER A 50 5.81 -4.65 -7.46
N ARG A 51 5.45 -4.75 -6.18
CA ARG A 51 6.29 -5.34 -5.15
C ARG A 51 6.29 -6.86 -5.16
N PHE A 52 5.13 -7.47 -5.43
CA PHE A 52 4.99 -8.92 -5.46
C PHE A 52 4.98 -9.50 -6.88
N LYS A 53 5.16 -8.67 -7.92
CA LYS A 53 5.05 -9.07 -9.32
C LYS A 53 3.82 -9.94 -9.57
N ILE A 54 2.68 -9.55 -8.99
CA ILE A 54 1.42 -10.28 -9.16
C ILE A 54 1.03 -10.09 -10.62
N LEU A 55 1.41 -11.04 -11.47
CA LEU A 55 0.96 -11.11 -12.84
C LEU A 55 -0.55 -11.31 -12.80
N LEU A 56 -1.31 -10.25 -13.10
CA LEU A 56 -2.68 -10.39 -13.55
C LEU A 56 -2.64 -11.25 -14.81
N LYS A 57 -2.93 -12.56 -14.69
CA LYS A 57 -3.14 -13.47 -15.83
C LYS A 57 -4.42 -13.02 -16.53
N LEU A 58 -4.32 -11.97 -17.33
CA LEU A 58 -5.38 -11.54 -18.23
C LEU A 58 -5.43 -12.57 -19.37
N ASN A 59 -6.46 -13.40 -19.37
CA ASN A 59 -6.75 -14.29 -20.48
C ASN A 59 -7.50 -13.48 -21.56
N LYS A 60 -7.49 -13.88 -22.84
CA LYS A 60 -8.23 -13.12 -23.88
C LYS A 60 -9.75 -13.00 -23.61
N SER A 61 -10.28 -13.78 -22.67
CA SER A 61 -11.66 -13.73 -22.17
C SER A 61 -11.85 -12.94 -20.88
N SER A 62 -10.80 -12.35 -20.29
CA SER A 62 -10.96 -11.49 -19.11
C SER A 62 -11.53 -10.14 -19.55
N ILE A 63 -12.86 -10.07 -19.57
CA ILE A 63 -13.63 -8.87 -19.87
C ILE A 63 -13.89 -8.15 -18.55
N CYS A 64 -13.53 -6.87 -18.48
CA CYS A 64 -13.97 -5.98 -17.40
C CYS A 64 -15.39 -5.55 -17.73
N ASN A 65 -16.38 -6.19 -17.10
CA ASN A 65 -17.77 -5.76 -17.24
C ASN A 65 -18.03 -4.64 -16.23
N ILE A 66 -18.43 -3.46 -16.73
CA ILE A 66 -18.85 -2.29 -15.94
C ILE A 66 -20.30 -2.47 -15.49
#